data_AF-A0A7W5UB15-F1
#
_entry.id   AF-A0A7W5UB15-F1
#
_cell.length_a   1.000
_cell.length_b   1.000
_cell.length_c   1.000
_cell.angle_alpha   90.00
_cell.angle_beta   90.00
_cell.angle_gamma   90.00
#
_symmetry.space_group_name_H-M   'P 1'
#
loop_
_entity.id
_entity.type
_entity.pdbx_description
1 polymer ?
#
loop_
_entity_poly.entity_id
_entity_poly.type
_entity_poly.pdbx_seq_one_letter_code
_entity_poly.pdbx_strand_id
1 'polypeptide(L)'
;MSDLALSRDHEEADAREGWKVVAATHVLTAVTFGAAYSFSATLPGLAAEFSASRGEIALVFSISAFLFYSLGAIAGPLADRWSPRSLVLLGLAAMILGYIGASRAGSLVSLYVWYGFGVGLGIGLSYVPALGAVQSWFIRRRSQASGIATAGIGLGTLVLPFAIGQALPFIGWRGCFTALACLFAVFGLPAAMLIRKRRDNPDPSRGRADKHANAAIWRDGRFYLFYAVLVLSSFCTFIPYVHIVAAAQDMGLSLQDGTTLVGLIGVGNVVGRFFLAGLGDRFGRRRLLASLTFAVAASFALWASASGMIQLALFALTFGMSYGGCVGLYPAVAADLFGTRNIGAVIGYLYTAVGIAALIGPTAAGFIFDHTGSYSGPIIASGLAAFAAGFMALRLGHE
;
A
#
# COMPACT_ATOMS: atom_id res chain seq x y z
N MET A 1 -23.18 -31.37 12.93
CA MET A 1 -23.87 -30.05 12.91
C MET A 1 -24.96 -30.14 11.87
N SER A 2 -26.22 -29.80 12.19
CA SER A 2 -27.30 -29.82 11.20
C SER A 2 -27.14 -28.67 10.20
N ASP A 3 -27.61 -28.84 8.96
CA ASP A 3 -27.57 -27.80 7.91
C ASP A 3 -28.24 -26.49 8.33
N LEU A 4 -29.24 -26.56 9.22
CA LEU A 4 -29.89 -25.40 9.83
C LEU A 4 -28.94 -24.60 10.74
N ALA A 5 -28.07 -25.26 11.51
CA ALA A 5 -27.07 -24.58 12.35
C ALA A 5 -25.99 -23.90 11.49
N LEU A 6 -25.54 -24.56 10.42
CA LEU A 6 -24.63 -23.96 9.44
C LEU A 6 -25.27 -22.76 8.72
N SER A 7 -26.57 -22.82 8.41
CA SER A 7 -27.28 -21.68 7.79
C SER A 7 -27.42 -20.49 8.73
N ARG A 8 -27.70 -20.70 10.03
CA ARG A 8 -27.77 -19.65 11.05
C ARG A 8 -26.39 -19.04 11.35
N ASP A 9 -25.34 -19.86 11.45
CA ASP A 9 -23.97 -19.39 11.64
C ASP A 9 -23.50 -18.53 10.45
N HIS A 10 -23.98 -18.83 9.24
CA HIS A 10 -23.77 -18.06 8.01
C HIS A 10 -24.63 -16.80 7.90
N GLU A 11 -25.82 -16.75 8.52
CA GLU A 11 -26.68 -15.56 8.60
C GLU A 11 -26.20 -14.57 9.68
N GLU A 12 -25.62 -15.09 10.77
CA GLU A 12 -24.96 -14.27 11.79
C GLU A 12 -23.55 -13.83 11.38
N ALA A 13 -22.83 -14.66 10.61
CA ALA A 13 -21.77 -14.15 9.72
C ALA A 13 -22.42 -13.23 8.70
N ASP A 14 -21.74 -12.18 8.25
CA ASP A 14 -22.28 -11.22 7.29
C ASP A 14 -23.41 -10.29 7.85
N ALA A 15 -23.72 -10.35 9.15
CA ALA A 15 -24.70 -9.49 9.81
C ALA A 15 -24.31 -7.99 9.82
N ARG A 16 -25.25 -7.11 10.20
CA ARG A 16 -25.10 -5.63 10.28
C ARG A 16 -23.80 -5.18 10.98
N GLU A 17 -23.37 -5.93 11.99
CA GLU A 17 -22.14 -5.64 12.74
C GLU A 17 -20.86 -5.86 11.93
N GLY A 18 -20.81 -6.89 11.07
CA GLY A 18 -19.68 -7.11 10.17
C GLY A 18 -19.51 -5.95 9.18
N TRP A 19 -20.62 -5.41 8.68
CA TRP A 19 -20.61 -4.24 7.80
C TRP A 19 -20.17 -2.95 8.47
N LYS A 20 -20.44 -2.78 9.78
CA LYS A 20 -19.85 -1.67 10.57
C LYS A 20 -18.33 -1.79 10.63
N VAL A 21 -17.79 -3.00 10.80
CA VAL A 21 -16.34 -3.24 10.78
C VAL A 21 -15.76 -2.97 9.38
N VAL A 22 -16.46 -3.34 8.30
CA VAL A 22 -16.04 -3.00 6.92
C VAL A 22 -15.97 -1.50 6.72
N ALA A 23 -17.01 -0.75 7.10
CA ALA A 23 -17.04 0.71 6.98
C ALA A 23 -15.93 1.38 7.83
N ALA A 24 -15.70 0.88 9.04
CA ALA A 24 -14.61 1.33 9.89
C ALA A 24 -13.24 1.08 9.26
N THR A 25 -12.97 -0.12 8.75
CA THR A 25 -11.70 -0.44 8.07
C THR A 25 -11.55 0.36 6.77
N HIS A 26 -12.64 0.67 6.07
CA HIS A 26 -12.62 1.56 4.90
C HIS A 26 -12.16 2.96 5.28
N VAL A 27 -12.77 3.58 6.29
CA VAL A 27 -12.36 4.90 6.79
C VAL A 27 -10.90 4.86 7.27
N LEU A 28 -10.54 3.84 8.04
CA LEU A 28 -9.18 3.65 8.56
C LEU A 28 -8.15 3.60 7.43
N THR A 29 -8.38 2.76 6.41
CA THR A 29 -7.44 2.63 5.28
C THR A 29 -7.39 3.88 4.41
N ALA A 30 -8.49 4.61 4.28
CA ALA A 30 -8.51 5.90 3.58
C ALA A 30 -7.65 6.94 4.27
N VAL A 31 -7.80 7.10 5.59
CA VAL A 31 -6.99 8.10 6.32
C VAL A 31 -5.53 7.67 6.43
N THR A 32 -5.22 6.39 6.63
CA THR A 32 -3.84 5.93 6.81
C THR A 32 -3.02 6.02 5.52
N PHE A 33 -3.49 5.44 4.42
CA PHE A 33 -2.75 5.46 3.16
C PHE A 33 -2.84 6.79 2.44
N GLY A 34 -3.99 7.47 2.50
CA GLY A 34 -4.10 8.83 1.94
C GLY A 34 -3.13 9.79 2.60
N ALA A 35 -2.97 9.75 3.92
CA ALA A 35 -1.99 10.57 4.64
C ALA A 35 -0.55 10.20 4.27
N ALA A 36 -0.24 8.91 4.15
CA ALA A 36 1.10 8.46 3.76
C ALA A 36 1.49 8.93 2.35
N TYR A 37 0.59 8.78 1.37
CA TYR A 37 0.86 9.18 -0.01
C TYR A 37 0.81 10.70 -0.23
N SER A 38 0.20 11.44 0.69
CA SER A 38 0.28 12.91 0.73
C SER A 38 1.70 13.44 0.98
N PHE A 39 2.64 12.58 1.38
CA PHE A 39 4.05 12.92 1.53
C PHE A 39 4.66 13.55 0.27
N SER A 40 4.29 13.04 -0.91
CA SER A 40 4.78 13.57 -2.20
C SER A 40 4.54 15.07 -2.34
N ALA A 41 3.42 15.58 -1.85
CA ALA A 41 3.10 17.00 -1.88
C ALA A 41 4.07 17.83 -1.02
N THR A 42 4.56 17.26 0.08
CA THR A 42 5.44 17.95 1.05
C THR A 42 6.92 17.88 0.68
N LEU A 43 7.33 16.93 -0.18
CA LEU A 43 8.74 16.69 -0.51
C LEU A 43 9.49 17.97 -0.95
N PRO A 44 8.98 18.79 -1.89
CA PRO A 44 9.69 20.00 -2.33
C PRO A 44 9.91 21.01 -1.18
N GLY A 45 8.90 21.20 -0.33
CA GLY A 45 8.99 22.11 0.82
C GLY A 45 9.94 21.61 1.90
N LEU A 46 10.00 20.29 2.12
CA LEU A 46 10.95 19.67 3.04
C LEU A 46 12.39 19.79 2.52
N ALA A 47 12.62 19.55 1.22
CA ALA A 47 13.94 19.68 0.61
C ALA A 47 14.48 21.11 0.76
N ALA A 48 13.62 22.12 0.54
CA ALA A 48 13.98 23.52 0.70
C ALA A 48 14.30 23.91 2.15
N GLU A 49 13.44 23.54 3.12
CA GLU A 49 13.61 23.87 4.54
C GLU A 49 14.90 23.27 5.13
N PHE A 50 15.17 22.00 4.83
CA PHE A 50 16.30 21.28 5.39
C PHE A 50 17.58 21.38 4.56
N SER A 51 17.55 22.13 3.44
CA SER A 51 18.64 22.16 2.45
C SER A 51 19.11 20.75 2.08
N ALA A 52 18.14 19.86 1.92
CA ALA A 52 18.35 18.43 1.77
C ALA A 52 18.14 18.00 0.32
N SER A 53 18.91 17.00 -0.08
CA SER A 53 18.75 16.33 -1.36
C SER A 53 17.41 15.59 -1.46
N ARG A 54 16.93 15.31 -2.68
CA ARG A 54 15.68 14.58 -2.88
C ARG A 54 15.79 13.13 -2.39
N GLY A 55 16.97 12.52 -2.49
CA GLY A 55 17.26 11.20 -1.94
C GLY A 55 17.10 11.15 -0.41
N GLU A 56 17.64 12.15 0.31
CA GLU A 56 17.48 12.26 1.76
C GLU A 56 16.02 12.45 2.17
N ILE A 57 15.26 13.32 1.48
CA ILE A 57 13.83 13.47 1.79
C ILE A 57 13.04 12.21 1.42
N ALA A 58 13.32 11.58 0.27
CA ALA A 58 12.64 10.35 -0.14
C ALA A 58 12.86 9.21 0.86
N LEU A 59 14.05 9.14 1.49
CA LEU A 59 14.36 8.15 2.52
C LEU A 59 13.36 8.21 3.70
N VAL A 60 12.82 9.38 4.03
CA VAL A 60 11.79 9.54 5.08
C VAL A 60 10.57 8.66 4.79
N PHE A 61 10.03 8.73 3.57
CA PHE A 61 8.91 7.90 3.15
C PHE A 61 9.34 6.45 2.97
N SER A 62 10.52 6.20 2.40
CA SER A 62 11.04 4.85 2.17
C SER A 62 11.18 4.03 3.45
N ILE A 63 11.65 4.64 4.56
CA ILE A 63 11.69 4.00 5.88
C ILE A 63 10.28 3.65 6.35
N SER A 64 9.33 4.59 6.22
CA SER A 64 7.93 4.35 6.58
C SER A 64 7.34 3.19 5.77
N ALA A 65 7.60 3.19 4.46
CA ALA A 65 7.11 2.19 3.54
C ALA A 65 7.67 0.79 3.82
N PHE A 66 8.96 0.70 4.07
CA PHE A 66 9.61 -0.52 4.53
C PHE A 66 8.96 -1.09 5.78
N LEU A 67 8.74 -0.24 6.79
CA LEU A 67 8.18 -0.67 8.06
C LEU A 67 6.74 -1.15 7.92
N PHE A 68 5.88 -0.43 7.20
CA PHE A 68 4.48 -0.85 7.15
C PHE A 68 4.27 -2.17 6.37
N TYR A 69 5.08 -2.46 5.34
CA TYR A 69 5.04 -3.74 4.64
C TYR A 69 5.69 -4.88 5.44
N SER A 70 6.81 -4.59 6.12
CA SER A 70 7.56 -5.63 6.87
C SER A 70 6.88 -6.00 8.19
N LEU A 71 6.28 -5.03 8.87
CA LEU A 71 5.58 -5.26 10.14
C LEU A 71 4.27 -6.01 9.97
N GLY A 72 3.67 -6.04 8.76
CA GLY A 72 2.45 -6.80 8.52
C GLY A 72 2.57 -8.29 8.88
N ALA A 73 3.74 -8.89 8.64
CA ALA A 73 4.05 -10.28 9.00
C ALA A 73 4.10 -10.51 10.52
N ILE A 74 4.35 -9.46 11.31
CA ILE A 74 4.41 -9.51 12.78
C ILE A 74 3.05 -9.12 13.38
N ALA A 75 2.40 -8.09 12.84
CA ALA A 75 1.14 -7.55 13.31
C ALA A 75 -0.01 -8.55 13.20
N GLY A 76 -0.01 -9.39 12.15
CA GLY A 76 -1.00 -10.47 11.98
C GLY A 76 -1.02 -11.48 13.14
N PRO A 77 0.08 -12.22 13.38
CA PRO A 77 0.16 -13.15 14.51
C PRO A 77 -0.04 -12.48 15.89
N LEU A 78 0.38 -11.21 16.03
CA LEU A 78 0.15 -10.46 17.25
C LEU A 78 -1.35 -10.17 17.45
N ALA A 79 -2.11 -9.89 16.38
CA ALA A 79 -3.56 -9.66 16.41
C ALA A 79 -4.39 -10.92 16.68
N ASP A 80 -3.80 -12.10 16.55
CA ASP A 80 -4.46 -13.34 16.96
C ASP A 80 -4.31 -13.61 18.46
N ARG A 81 -3.26 -13.06 19.08
CA ARG A 81 -3.00 -13.16 20.53
C ARG A 81 -3.62 -12.00 21.29
N TRP A 82 -3.57 -10.80 20.71
CA TRP A 82 -4.08 -9.56 21.28
C TRP A 82 -5.40 -9.16 20.60
N SER A 83 -6.17 -8.28 21.22
CA SER A 83 -7.35 -7.72 20.55
C SER A 83 -6.93 -6.93 19.30
N PRO A 84 -7.50 -7.18 18.10
CA PRO A 84 -7.21 -6.38 16.91
C PRO A 84 -7.44 -4.88 17.12
N ARG A 85 -8.45 -4.53 17.92
CA ARG A 85 -8.72 -3.13 18.29
C ARG A 85 -7.53 -2.48 18.99
N SER A 86 -6.92 -3.17 19.95
CA SER A 86 -5.82 -2.64 20.73
C SER A 86 -4.59 -2.36 19.85
N LEU A 87 -4.31 -3.25 18.88
CA LEU A 87 -3.22 -3.03 17.93
C LEU A 87 -3.51 -1.89 16.96
N VAL A 88 -4.74 -1.77 16.47
CA VAL A 88 -5.14 -0.64 15.64
C VAL A 88 -5.01 0.68 16.39
N LEU A 89 -5.45 0.73 17.66
CA LEU A 89 -5.32 1.94 18.50
C LEU A 89 -3.85 2.27 18.79
N LEU A 90 -3.01 1.27 19.06
CA LEU A 90 -1.57 1.47 19.22
C LEU A 90 -0.93 2.00 17.93
N GLY A 91 -1.31 1.46 16.78
CA GLY A 91 -0.86 1.93 15.48
C GLY A 91 -1.27 3.39 15.23
N LEU A 92 -2.53 3.74 15.48
CA LEU A 92 -3.01 5.12 15.34
C LEU A 92 -2.34 6.08 16.32
N ALA A 93 -2.08 5.67 17.56
CA ALA A 93 -1.33 6.48 18.51
C ALA A 93 0.09 6.75 18.00
N ALA A 94 0.77 5.73 17.44
CA ALA A 94 2.07 5.90 16.81
C ALA A 94 2.01 6.84 15.59
N MET A 95 0.96 6.77 14.75
CA MET A 95 0.80 7.72 13.64
C MET A 95 0.56 9.15 14.11
N ILE A 96 -0.33 9.36 15.09
CA ILE A 96 -0.62 10.69 15.63
C ILE A 96 0.65 11.30 16.22
N LEU A 97 1.37 10.56 17.07
CA LEU A 97 2.64 11.00 17.63
C LEU A 97 3.69 11.23 16.55
N GLY A 98 3.73 10.36 15.53
CA GLY A 98 4.63 10.49 14.38
C GLY A 98 4.40 11.77 13.59
N TYR A 99 3.15 12.08 13.24
CA TYR A 99 2.82 13.32 12.53
C TYR A 99 3.02 14.58 13.38
N ILE A 100 2.65 14.54 14.67
CA ILE A 100 2.87 15.64 15.62
C ILE A 100 4.37 15.90 15.83
N GLY A 101 5.16 14.84 15.98
CA GLY A 101 6.62 14.91 16.12
C GLY A 101 7.27 15.41 14.83
N ALA A 102 6.85 14.90 13.67
CA ALA A 102 7.33 15.34 12.36
C ALA A 102 7.03 16.82 12.12
N SER A 103 5.84 17.30 12.49
CA SER A 103 5.47 18.73 12.36
C SER A 103 6.39 19.67 13.16
N ARG A 104 7.06 19.16 14.19
CA ARG A 104 8.01 19.91 15.04
C ARG A 104 9.46 19.54 14.76
N ALA A 105 9.73 18.78 13.71
CA ALA A 105 11.08 18.37 13.38
C ALA A 105 11.95 19.59 13.03
N GLY A 106 13.11 19.67 13.70
CA GLY A 106 14.16 20.65 13.42
C GLY A 106 15.36 20.06 12.67
N SER A 107 15.33 18.77 12.33
CA SER A 107 16.37 18.10 11.55
C SER A 107 15.83 16.91 10.75
N LEU A 108 16.57 16.48 9.72
CA LEU A 108 16.24 15.28 8.93
C LEU A 108 16.18 14.02 9.77
N VAL A 109 17.11 13.86 10.72
CA VAL A 109 17.11 12.71 11.65
C VAL A 109 15.80 12.68 12.45
N SER A 110 15.30 13.84 12.88
CA SER A 110 14.01 13.94 13.55
C SER A 110 12.85 13.50 12.65
N LEU A 111 12.89 13.82 11.35
CA LEU A 111 11.90 13.32 10.37
C LEU A 111 12.00 11.81 10.14
N TYR A 112 13.20 11.24 10.03
CA TYR A 112 13.37 9.79 9.91
C TYR A 112 12.75 9.06 11.10
N VAL A 113 12.91 9.58 12.32
CA VAL A 113 12.33 8.99 13.53
C VAL A 113 10.82 9.19 13.58
N TRP A 114 10.34 10.44 13.53
CA TRP A 114 8.93 10.72 13.76
C TRP A 114 8.04 10.31 12.59
N TYR A 115 8.42 10.70 11.37
CA TYR A 115 7.67 10.31 10.18
C TYR A 115 8.02 8.88 9.78
N GLY A 116 9.30 8.60 9.48
CA GLY A 116 9.75 7.30 8.97
C GLY A 116 9.33 6.17 9.90
N PHE A 117 9.82 6.16 11.14
CA PHE A 117 9.45 5.12 12.10
C PHE A 117 8.03 5.26 12.63
N GLY A 118 7.62 6.43 13.12
CA GLY A 118 6.31 6.61 13.77
C GLY A 118 5.13 6.30 12.85
N VAL A 119 5.11 6.88 11.64
CA VAL A 119 4.02 6.63 10.67
C VAL A 119 4.12 5.20 10.12
N GLY A 120 5.33 4.69 9.85
CA GLY A 120 5.53 3.34 9.32
C GLY A 120 5.07 2.23 10.29
N LEU A 121 5.46 2.34 11.57
CA LEU A 121 4.97 1.48 12.65
C LEU A 121 3.44 1.55 12.75
N GLY A 122 2.90 2.76 12.67
CA GLY A 122 1.48 2.99 12.82
C GLY A 122 0.61 2.34 11.74
N ILE A 123 1.01 2.43 10.47
CA ILE A 123 0.31 1.76 9.37
C ILE A 123 0.47 0.23 9.48
N GLY A 124 1.69 -0.25 9.76
CA GLY A 124 1.97 -1.69 9.88
C GLY A 124 1.15 -2.37 10.98
N LEU A 125 0.97 -1.71 12.12
CA LEU A 125 0.18 -2.23 13.25
C LEU A 125 -1.33 -2.09 13.09
N SER A 126 -1.82 -1.20 12.21
CA SER A 126 -3.26 -0.94 12.04
C SER A 126 -3.87 -1.68 10.86
N TYR A 127 -3.16 -1.77 9.72
CA TYR A 127 -3.73 -2.29 8.48
C TYR A 127 -4.10 -3.78 8.56
N VAL A 128 -3.12 -4.64 8.88
CA VAL A 128 -3.33 -6.10 8.88
C VAL A 128 -4.35 -6.53 9.93
N PRO A 129 -4.31 -6.04 11.19
CA PRO A 129 -5.31 -6.41 12.18
C PRO A 129 -6.73 -5.95 11.84
N ALA A 130 -6.90 -4.75 11.26
CA ALA A 130 -8.20 -4.26 10.84
C ALA A 130 -8.79 -5.08 9.68
N LEU A 131 -7.96 -5.48 8.72
CA LEU A 131 -8.39 -6.34 7.61
C LEU A 131 -8.72 -7.76 8.09
N GLY A 132 -7.91 -8.32 9.00
CA GLY A 132 -8.17 -9.62 9.63
C GLY A 132 -9.49 -9.62 10.42
N ALA A 133 -9.79 -8.52 11.13
CA ALA A 133 -11.07 -8.35 11.80
C ALA A 133 -12.25 -8.42 10.80
N VAL A 134 -12.18 -7.73 9.66
CA VAL A 134 -13.19 -7.83 8.59
C VAL A 134 -13.35 -9.28 8.15
N GLN A 135 -12.26 -9.98 7.84
CA GLN A 135 -12.34 -11.37 7.38
C GLN A 135 -12.98 -12.32 8.40
N SER A 136 -12.87 -12.03 9.70
CA SER A 136 -13.49 -12.84 10.75
C SER A 136 -15.03 -12.77 10.77
N TRP A 137 -15.63 -11.72 10.20
CA TRP A 137 -17.08 -11.54 10.18
C TRP A 137 -17.78 -12.20 9.00
N PHE A 138 -17.04 -12.46 7.91
CA PHE A 138 -17.64 -12.91 6.67
C PHE A 138 -17.27 -14.34 6.32
N ILE A 139 -18.20 -15.09 5.74
CA ILE A 139 -17.94 -16.45 5.21
C ILE A 139 -18.18 -16.48 3.71
N ARG A 140 -19.38 -16.11 3.25
CA ARG A 140 -19.72 -16.09 1.81
C ARG A 140 -19.18 -14.84 1.10
N ARG A 141 -19.26 -13.68 1.76
CA ARG A 141 -18.91 -12.38 1.16
C ARG A 141 -17.50 -11.89 1.51
N ARG A 142 -16.57 -12.78 1.86
CA ARG A 142 -15.20 -12.45 2.30
C ARG A 142 -14.44 -11.53 1.35
N SER A 143 -14.46 -11.87 0.05
CA SER A 143 -13.79 -11.09 -1.00
C SER A 143 -14.43 -9.71 -1.17
N GLN A 144 -15.78 -9.64 -1.21
CA GLN A 144 -16.51 -8.37 -1.29
C GLN A 144 -16.24 -7.47 -0.08
N ALA A 145 -16.27 -8.03 1.14
CA ALA A 145 -16.03 -7.28 2.36
C ALA A 145 -14.58 -6.76 2.47
N SER A 146 -13.58 -7.59 2.16
CA SER A 146 -12.18 -7.16 2.02
C SER A 146 -12.03 -6.08 0.96
N GLY A 147 -12.72 -6.26 -0.16
CA GLY A 147 -12.68 -5.33 -1.26
C GLY A 147 -13.16 -3.94 -0.84
N ILE A 148 -14.38 -3.85 -0.30
CA ILE A 148 -14.92 -2.57 0.18
C ILE A 148 -14.03 -1.99 1.28
N ALA A 149 -13.54 -2.79 2.22
CA ALA A 149 -12.66 -2.33 3.29
C ALA A 149 -11.33 -1.75 2.76
N THR A 150 -10.76 -2.30 1.69
CA THR A 150 -9.48 -1.84 1.09
C THR A 150 -9.66 -0.79 0.00
N ALA A 151 -10.88 -0.60 -0.52
CA ALA A 151 -11.22 0.49 -1.44
C ALA A 151 -10.95 1.87 -0.82
N GLY A 152 -10.98 1.94 0.53
CA GLY A 152 -10.62 3.14 1.28
C GLY A 152 -9.24 3.67 0.92
N ILE A 153 -8.26 2.79 0.67
CA ILE A 153 -6.90 3.17 0.24
C ILE A 153 -6.96 4.10 -0.98
N GLY A 154 -7.70 3.71 -2.02
CA GLY A 154 -7.79 4.50 -3.25
C GLY A 154 -8.58 5.79 -3.08
N LEU A 155 -9.64 5.79 -2.25
CA LEU A 155 -10.35 7.02 -1.87
C LEU A 155 -9.43 7.99 -1.13
N GLY A 156 -8.63 7.49 -0.19
CA GLY A 156 -7.63 8.26 0.55
C GLY A 156 -6.57 8.86 -0.38
N THR A 157 -6.01 8.05 -1.29
CA THR A 157 -5.04 8.49 -2.31
C THR A 157 -5.64 9.52 -3.26
N LEU A 158 -6.94 9.45 -3.55
CA LEU A 158 -7.63 10.44 -4.37
C LEU A 158 -7.78 11.78 -3.64
N VAL A 159 -8.29 11.76 -2.40
CA VAL A 159 -8.77 12.96 -1.72
C VAL A 159 -7.65 13.68 -0.95
N LEU A 160 -6.85 12.95 -0.17
CA LEU A 160 -5.92 13.58 0.78
C LEU A 160 -4.72 14.27 0.11
N PRO A 161 -4.02 13.68 -0.89
CA PRO A 161 -2.93 14.37 -1.57
C PRO A 161 -3.37 15.69 -2.21
N PHE A 162 -4.56 15.72 -2.82
CA PHE A 162 -5.14 16.95 -3.35
C PHE A 162 -5.46 17.96 -2.24
N ALA A 163 -6.13 17.55 -1.16
CA ALA A 163 -6.46 18.43 -0.04
C ALA A 163 -5.21 19.01 0.63
N ILE A 164 -4.16 18.19 0.80
CA ILE A 164 -2.86 18.63 1.33
C ILE A 164 -2.18 19.58 0.35
N GLY A 165 -2.19 19.30 -0.96
CA GLY A 165 -1.67 20.20 -1.98
C GLY A 165 -2.31 21.58 -1.97
N GLN A 166 -3.63 21.65 -1.73
CA GLN A 166 -4.36 22.92 -1.58
C GLN A 166 -4.04 23.63 -0.26
N ALA A 167 -3.85 22.90 0.83
CA ALA A 167 -3.56 23.49 2.13
C ALA A 167 -2.10 23.94 2.26
N LEU A 168 -1.17 23.28 1.58
CA LEU A 168 0.28 23.47 1.73
C LEU A 168 0.73 24.93 1.61
N PRO A 169 0.26 25.74 0.63
CA PRO A 169 0.67 27.14 0.50
C PRO A 169 0.26 28.02 1.69
N PHE A 170 -0.78 27.64 2.43
CA PHE A 170 -1.36 28.45 3.51
C PHE A 170 -0.83 28.05 4.90
N ILE A 171 -0.69 26.75 5.15
CA ILE A 171 -0.32 26.23 6.48
C ILE A 171 1.07 25.57 6.52
N GLY A 172 1.74 25.47 5.36
CA GLY A 172 3.03 24.81 5.22
C GLY A 172 2.99 23.32 5.51
N TRP A 173 4.12 22.64 5.33
CA TRP A 173 4.22 21.20 5.58
C TRP A 173 4.02 20.84 7.07
N ARG A 174 4.44 21.72 7.99
CA ARG A 174 4.23 21.55 9.44
C ARG A 174 2.75 21.57 9.81
N GLY A 175 2.01 22.53 9.27
CA GLY A 175 0.56 22.61 9.43
C GLY A 175 -0.15 21.41 8.82
N CYS A 176 0.27 20.98 7.62
CA CYS A 176 -0.26 19.79 6.97
C CYS A 176 -0.08 18.52 7.82
N PHE A 177 1.10 18.28 8.40
CA PHE A 177 1.31 17.13 9.30
C PHE A 177 0.46 17.22 10.57
N THR A 178 0.29 18.42 11.14
CA THR A 178 -0.63 18.62 12.28
C THR A 178 -2.08 18.32 11.89
N ALA A 179 -2.53 18.79 10.72
CA ALA A 179 -3.87 18.53 10.20
C ALA A 179 -4.11 17.04 9.96
N LEU A 180 -3.11 16.29 9.45
CA LEU A 180 -3.18 14.83 9.32
C LEU A 180 -3.30 14.15 10.69
N ALA A 181 -2.56 14.60 11.71
CA ALA A 181 -2.73 14.08 13.07
C ALA A 181 -4.15 14.32 13.62
N CYS A 182 -4.72 15.50 13.40
CA CYS A 182 -6.12 15.80 13.73
C CYS A 182 -7.09 14.90 12.96
N LEU A 183 -6.83 14.63 11.69
CA LEU A 183 -7.64 13.71 10.87
C LEU A 183 -7.67 12.29 11.49
N PHE A 184 -6.54 11.78 11.97
CA PHE A 184 -6.50 10.49 12.68
C PHE A 184 -7.27 10.53 13.99
N ALA A 185 -7.19 11.61 14.75
CA ALA A 185 -7.97 11.76 15.98
C ALA A 185 -9.49 11.80 15.70
N VAL A 186 -9.92 12.52 14.66
CA VAL A 186 -11.34 12.73 14.34
C VAL A 186 -11.98 11.54 13.61
N PHE A 187 -11.27 10.91 12.66
CA PHE A 187 -11.84 9.83 11.84
C PHE A 187 -11.22 8.46 12.15
N GLY A 188 -9.90 8.42 12.37
CA GLY A 188 -9.18 7.17 12.64
C GLY A 188 -9.57 6.53 13.97
N LEU A 189 -9.52 7.28 15.08
CA LEU A 189 -9.84 6.75 16.42
C LEU A 189 -11.28 6.26 16.53
N PRO A 190 -12.31 7.00 16.08
CA PRO A 190 -13.69 6.48 16.10
C PRO A 190 -13.86 5.24 15.24
N ALA A 191 -13.25 5.19 14.04
CA ALA A 191 -13.26 3.99 13.21
C ALA A 191 -12.59 2.81 13.94
N ALA A 192 -11.45 3.02 14.60
CA ALA A 192 -10.75 1.99 15.35
C ALA A 192 -11.59 1.40 16.49
N MET A 193 -12.43 2.20 17.16
CA MET A 193 -13.32 1.71 18.22
C MET A 193 -14.35 0.69 17.71
N LEU A 194 -14.75 0.81 16.44
CA LEU A 194 -15.67 -0.13 15.80
C LEU A 194 -14.98 -1.43 15.36
N ILE A 195 -13.65 -1.46 15.26
CA ILE A 195 -12.91 -2.68 14.92
C ILE A 195 -13.05 -3.71 16.04
N ARG A 196 -13.44 -4.93 15.68
CA ARG A 196 -13.52 -6.09 16.57
C ARG A 196 -13.51 -7.40 15.78
N LYS A 197 -12.88 -8.45 16.32
CA LYS A 197 -12.95 -9.83 15.80
C LYS A 197 -14.29 -10.44 16.20
N ARG A 198 -14.90 -11.27 15.35
CA ARG A 198 -16.07 -12.09 15.74
C ARG A 198 -15.63 -13.11 16.80
N ARG A 199 -16.37 -13.21 17.92
CA ARG A 199 -16.03 -14.09 19.06
C ARG A 199 -16.20 -15.56 18.72
N ASP A 200 -17.18 -15.87 17.88
CA ASP A 200 -17.70 -17.24 17.68
C ASP A 200 -17.22 -17.83 16.35
N ASN A 201 -16.28 -17.19 15.66
CA ASN A 201 -15.71 -17.76 14.46
C ASN A 201 -14.67 -18.82 14.89
N PRO A 202 -14.94 -20.14 14.72
CA PRO A 202 -13.91 -21.15 14.84
C PRO A 202 -12.92 -20.88 13.72
N ASP A 203 -11.91 -20.09 14.03
CA ASP A 203 -10.92 -19.64 13.06
C ASP A 203 -10.35 -20.87 12.34
N PRO A 204 -10.66 -21.09 11.05
CA PRO A 204 -10.15 -22.26 10.34
C PRO A 204 -8.62 -22.22 10.22
N SER A 205 -8.03 -21.03 10.42
CA SER A 205 -6.60 -20.79 10.44
C SER A 205 -5.96 -20.92 11.83
N ARG A 206 -6.74 -21.20 12.89
CA ARG A 206 -6.21 -21.64 14.20
C ARG A 206 -5.68 -23.08 14.20
N GLY A 207 -5.72 -23.78 13.07
CA GLY A 207 -4.81 -24.90 12.89
C GLY A 207 -3.38 -24.39 13.09
N ARG A 208 -2.69 -24.86 14.15
CA ARG A 208 -1.28 -24.54 14.44
C ARG A 208 -0.55 -24.34 13.12
N ALA A 209 -0.10 -23.10 12.84
CA ALA A 209 0.68 -22.81 11.65
C ALA A 209 1.76 -23.89 11.55
N ASP A 210 1.63 -24.72 10.53
CA ASP A 210 2.42 -25.94 10.45
C ASP A 210 3.84 -25.50 10.10
N LYS A 211 4.70 -25.42 11.12
CA LYS A 211 6.07 -24.89 11.00
C LYS A 211 6.83 -25.65 9.91
N HIS A 212 6.50 -26.92 9.70
CA HIS A 212 7.09 -27.77 8.67
C HIS A 212 6.63 -27.36 7.26
N ALA A 213 5.35 -27.01 7.08
CA ALA A 213 4.84 -26.50 5.82
C ALA A 213 5.40 -25.10 5.49
N ASN A 214 5.65 -24.26 6.50
CA ASN A 214 6.31 -22.96 6.30
C ASN A 214 7.79 -23.11 5.91
N ALA A 215 8.49 -24.11 6.46
CA ALA A 215 9.88 -24.40 6.10
C ALA A 215 10.01 -24.93 4.66
N ALA A 216 9.01 -25.66 4.15
CA ALA A 216 9.01 -26.20 2.80
C ALA A 216 8.96 -25.11 1.70
N ILE A 217 8.34 -23.95 1.96
CA ILE A 217 8.28 -22.82 1.02
C ILE A 217 9.68 -22.33 0.63
N TRP A 218 10.62 -22.34 1.56
CA TRP A 218 12.02 -21.94 1.33
C TRP A 218 12.79 -22.90 0.41
N ARG A 219 12.19 -24.04 0.05
CA ARG A 219 12.76 -25.01 -0.89
C ARG A 219 12.07 -24.97 -2.25
N ASP A 220 11.00 -24.18 -2.38
CA ASP A 220 10.23 -24.04 -3.62
C ASP A 220 10.80 -22.92 -4.49
N GLY A 221 11.36 -23.26 -5.65
CA GLY A 221 11.92 -22.27 -6.60
C GLY A 221 10.89 -21.24 -7.07
N ARG A 222 9.59 -21.60 -7.10
CA ARG A 222 8.50 -20.69 -7.50
C ARG A 222 8.32 -19.56 -6.49
N PHE A 223 8.64 -19.79 -5.22
CA PHE A 223 8.62 -18.75 -4.19
C PHE A 223 9.64 -17.66 -4.51
N TYR A 224 10.89 -18.03 -4.79
CA TYR A 224 11.94 -17.07 -5.12
C TYR A 224 11.68 -16.34 -6.43
N LEU A 225 11.12 -17.03 -7.43
CA LEU A 225 10.70 -16.40 -8.68
C LEU A 225 9.61 -15.34 -8.42
N PHE A 226 8.59 -15.67 -7.62
CA PHE A 226 7.53 -14.71 -7.30
C PHE A 226 8.04 -13.57 -6.41
N TYR A 227 8.92 -13.86 -5.45
CA TYR A 227 9.58 -12.86 -4.64
C TYR A 227 10.35 -11.86 -5.51
N ALA A 228 11.11 -12.33 -6.49
CA ALA A 228 11.83 -11.48 -7.43
C ALA A 228 10.89 -10.65 -8.33
N VAL A 229 9.77 -11.21 -8.80
CA VAL A 229 8.72 -10.46 -9.50
C VAL A 229 8.20 -9.31 -8.64
N LEU A 230 7.97 -9.56 -7.34
CA LEU A 230 7.48 -8.54 -6.41
C LEU A 230 8.53 -7.48 -6.12
N VAL A 231 9.81 -7.83 -5.94
CA VAL A 231 10.89 -6.84 -5.76
C VAL A 231 10.95 -5.92 -6.98
N LEU A 232 11.06 -6.48 -8.19
CA LEU A 232 11.20 -5.70 -9.43
C LEU A 232 9.97 -4.84 -9.71
N SER A 233 8.77 -5.39 -9.56
CA SER A 233 7.52 -4.64 -9.78
C SER A 233 7.34 -3.52 -8.73
N SER A 234 7.71 -3.79 -7.48
CA SER A 234 7.52 -2.84 -6.37
C SER A 234 8.59 -1.75 -6.33
N PHE A 235 9.78 -2.00 -6.85
CA PHE A 235 10.86 -1.01 -6.94
C PHE A 235 10.39 0.20 -7.75
N CYS A 236 9.72 -0.08 -8.86
CA CYS A 236 9.09 0.90 -9.74
C CYS A 236 7.93 1.63 -9.07
N THR A 237 7.22 0.95 -8.17
CA THR A 237 5.89 1.36 -7.73
C THR A 237 5.89 2.61 -6.87
N PHE A 238 6.84 2.72 -5.93
CA PHE A 238 6.83 3.81 -4.95
C PHE A 238 7.47 5.09 -5.46
N ILE A 239 8.22 5.03 -6.56
CA ILE A 239 8.84 6.21 -7.19
C ILE A 239 7.77 7.23 -7.58
N PRO A 240 6.68 6.89 -8.32
CA PRO A 240 5.58 7.81 -8.60
C PRO A 240 4.94 8.37 -7.33
N TYR A 241 4.69 7.55 -6.31
CA TYR A 241 4.06 7.99 -5.05
C TYR A 241 4.89 8.98 -4.24
N VAL A 242 6.20 9.10 -4.50
CA VAL A 242 7.09 10.03 -3.81
C VAL A 242 7.48 11.19 -4.71
N HIS A 243 7.83 10.93 -5.96
CA HIS A 243 8.52 11.88 -6.83
C HIS A 243 7.64 12.52 -7.90
N ILE A 244 6.42 12.04 -8.18
CA ILE A 244 5.63 12.55 -9.31
C ILE A 244 5.30 14.05 -9.17
N VAL A 245 5.11 14.54 -7.94
CA VAL A 245 4.85 15.97 -7.68
C VAL A 245 6.09 16.80 -8.01
N ALA A 246 7.26 16.40 -7.51
CA ALA A 246 8.51 17.10 -7.77
C ALA A 246 8.88 17.04 -9.26
N ALA A 247 8.70 15.89 -9.91
CA ALA A 247 8.91 15.74 -11.35
C ALA A 247 7.97 16.63 -12.18
N ALA A 248 6.71 16.77 -11.79
CA ALA A 248 5.78 17.68 -12.45
C ALA A 248 6.22 19.14 -12.30
N GLN A 249 6.70 19.54 -11.12
CA GLN A 249 7.21 20.90 -10.89
C GLN A 249 8.50 21.19 -11.67
N ASP A 250 9.38 20.20 -11.84
CA ASP A 250 10.57 20.33 -12.70
C ASP A 250 10.19 20.58 -14.17
N MET A 251 9.01 20.12 -14.59
CA MET A 251 8.44 20.39 -15.91
C MET A 251 7.67 21.73 -15.98
N GLY A 252 7.70 22.53 -14.91
CA GLY A 252 7.00 23.82 -14.82
C GLY A 252 5.51 23.72 -14.47
N LEU A 253 5.02 22.54 -14.09
CA LEU A 253 3.63 22.38 -13.63
C LEU A 253 3.46 22.83 -12.18
N SER A 254 2.21 23.11 -11.80
CA SER A 254 1.90 23.56 -10.44
C SER A 254 1.95 22.40 -9.42
N LEU A 255 2.05 22.75 -8.13
CA LEU A 255 1.85 21.79 -7.03
C LEU A 255 0.47 21.11 -7.13
N GLN A 256 -0.54 21.85 -7.56
CA GLN A 256 -1.90 21.34 -7.74
C GLN A 256 -1.98 20.30 -8.86
N ASP A 257 -1.27 20.52 -9.98
CA ASP A 257 -1.17 19.54 -11.05
C ASP A 257 -0.50 18.25 -10.54
N GLY A 258 0.65 18.38 -9.87
CA GLY A 258 1.38 17.24 -9.29
C GLY A 258 0.53 16.42 -8.32
N THR A 259 -0.19 17.08 -7.41
CA THR A 259 -1.06 16.39 -6.43
C THR A 259 -2.31 15.80 -7.07
N THR A 260 -2.81 16.40 -8.15
CA THR A 260 -3.87 15.81 -8.99
C THR A 260 -3.41 14.51 -9.63
N LEU A 261 -2.14 14.42 -10.08
CA LEU A 261 -1.58 13.17 -10.62
C LEU A 261 -1.56 12.05 -9.58
N VAL A 262 -1.21 12.33 -8.33
CA VAL A 262 -1.30 11.35 -7.23
C VAL A 262 -2.74 10.88 -7.04
N GLY A 263 -3.71 11.81 -7.13
CA GLY A 263 -5.12 11.48 -7.08
C GLY A 263 -5.57 10.55 -8.22
N LEU A 264 -5.11 10.81 -9.45
CA LEU A 264 -5.36 9.97 -10.62
C LEU A 264 -4.76 8.57 -10.50
N ILE A 265 -3.57 8.44 -9.89
CA ILE A 265 -3.01 7.13 -9.49
C ILE A 265 -3.99 6.41 -8.56
N GLY A 266 -4.57 7.12 -7.58
CA GLY A 266 -5.60 6.60 -6.69
C GLY A 266 -6.83 6.08 -7.42
N VAL A 267 -7.39 6.85 -8.37
CA VAL A 267 -8.53 6.42 -9.21
C VAL A 267 -8.19 5.16 -9.98
N GLY A 268 -7.06 5.15 -10.68
CA GLY A 268 -6.57 3.99 -11.39
C GLY A 268 -6.47 2.79 -10.45
N ASN A 269 -5.88 2.96 -9.27
CA ASN A 269 -5.68 1.88 -8.30
C ASN A 269 -6.98 1.19 -7.89
N VAL A 270 -8.04 1.96 -7.62
CA VAL A 270 -9.38 1.42 -7.34
C VAL A 270 -9.86 0.60 -8.53
N VAL A 271 -9.81 1.17 -9.73
CA VAL A 271 -10.32 0.51 -10.93
C VAL A 271 -9.57 -0.79 -11.21
N GLY A 272 -8.24 -0.75 -11.16
CA GLY A 272 -7.37 -1.91 -11.34
C GLY A 272 -7.66 -3.03 -10.34
N ARG A 273 -7.72 -2.66 -9.06
CA ARG A 273 -7.86 -3.63 -7.97
C ARG A 273 -9.21 -4.34 -7.97
N PHE A 274 -10.30 -3.66 -8.34
CA PHE A 274 -11.64 -4.26 -8.33
C PHE A 274 -12.04 -4.86 -9.67
N PHE A 275 -11.88 -4.09 -10.74
CA PHE A 275 -12.35 -4.52 -12.04
C PHE A 275 -11.33 -5.44 -12.69
N LEU A 276 -10.07 -5.01 -12.84
CA LEU A 276 -9.09 -5.81 -13.56
C LEU A 276 -8.71 -7.07 -12.78
N ALA A 277 -8.41 -6.98 -11.48
CA ALA A 277 -8.07 -8.20 -10.71
C ALA A 277 -9.23 -9.22 -10.69
N GLY A 278 -10.48 -8.75 -10.70
CA GLY A 278 -11.66 -9.61 -10.79
C GLY A 278 -11.78 -10.39 -12.11
N LEU A 279 -11.11 -9.94 -13.17
CA LEU A 279 -11.03 -10.67 -14.45
C LEU A 279 -10.05 -11.86 -14.38
N GLY A 280 -9.28 -12.01 -13.30
CA GLY A 280 -8.29 -13.07 -13.13
C GLY A 280 -8.89 -14.47 -13.21
N ASP A 281 -10.11 -14.67 -12.72
CA ASP A 281 -10.79 -15.96 -12.77
C ASP A 281 -11.19 -16.37 -14.21
N ARG A 282 -11.36 -15.39 -15.12
CA ARG A 282 -11.73 -15.63 -16.52
C ARG A 282 -10.52 -15.82 -17.44
N PHE A 283 -9.50 -14.97 -17.29
CA PHE A 283 -8.33 -14.97 -18.19
C PHE A 283 -7.14 -15.78 -17.66
N GLY A 284 -7.26 -16.31 -16.45
CA GLY A 284 -6.17 -16.94 -15.71
C GLY A 284 -5.35 -15.90 -14.95
N ARG A 285 -5.33 -16.03 -13.62
CA ARG A 285 -4.72 -15.07 -12.69
C ARG A 285 -3.24 -14.78 -12.99
N ARG A 286 -2.47 -15.81 -13.36
CA ARG A 286 -1.04 -15.69 -13.69
C ARG A 286 -0.77 -14.92 -14.98
N ARG A 287 -1.51 -15.24 -16.05
CA ARG A 287 -1.39 -14.53 -17.35
C ARG A 287 -1.81 -13.08 -17.20
N LEU A 288 -2.92 -12.83 -16.51
CA LEU A 288 -3.38 -11.49 -16.24
C LEU A 288 -2.37 -10.69 -15.41
N LEU A 289 -1.77 -11.29 -14.38
CA LEU A 289 -0.71 -10.65 -13.61
C LEU A 289 0.45 -10.23 -14.50
N ALA A 290 0.93 -11.10 -15.39
CA ALA A 290 1.99 -10.75 -16.33
C ALA A 290 1.59 -9.61 -17.28
N SER A 291 0.39 -9.65 -17.85
CA SER A 291 -0.14 -8.60 -18.72
C SER A 291 -0.22 -7.24 -18.02
N LEU A 292 -0.69 -7.21 -16.77
CA LEU A 292 -0.75 -5.98 -15.98
C LEU A 292 0.65 -5.46 -15.63
N THR A 293 1.60 -6.36 -15.33
CA THR A 293 3.00 -5.96 -15.11
C THR A 293 3.65 -5.37 -16.37
N PHE A 294 3.34 -5.91 -17.56
CA PHE A 294 3.75 -5.27 -18.82
C PHE A 294 3.07 -3.91 -19.04
N ALA A 295 1.81 -3.74 -18.63
CA ALA A 295 1.13 -2.47 -18.68
C ALA A 295 1.75 -1.44 -17.71
N VAL A 296 2.25 -1.86 -16.54
CA VAL A 296 3.08 -1.01 -15.66
C VAL A 296 4.34 -0.57 -16.41
N ALA A 297 5.06 -1.47 -17.08
CA ALA A 297 6.24 -1.12 -17.87
C ALA A 297 5.92 -0.08 -18.97
N ALA A 298 4.83 -0.29 -19.71
CA ALA A 298 4.37 0.64 -20.74
C ALA A 298 4.00 2.02 -20.17
N SER A 299 3.44 2.08 -18.96
CA SER A 299 3.15 3.35 -18.29
C SER A 299 4.42 4.17 -18.03
N PHE A 300 5.55 3.54 -17.67
CA PHE A 300 6.82 4.26 -17.52
C PHE A 300 7.36 4.80 -18.83
N ALA A 301 7.06 4.17 -19.97
CA ALA A 301 7.36 4.74 -21.29
C ALA A 301 6.54 6.02 -21.54
N LEU A 302 5.26 6.05 -21.12
CA LEU A 302 4.45 7.27 -21.16
C LEU A 302 5.08 8.38 -20.32
N TRP A 303 5.52 8.08 -19.09
CA TRP A 303 6.20 9.07 -18.25
C TRP A 303 7.53 9.54 -18.87
N ALA A 304 8.33 8.64 -19.42
CA ALA A 304 9.60 9.00 -20.08
C ALA A 304 9.40 9.95 -21.27
N SER A 305 8.28 9.84 -21.97
CA SER A 305 7.91 10.71 -23.10
C SER A 305 7.10 11.95 -22.71
N ALA A 306 6.83 12.14 -21.41
CA ALA A 306 5.93 13.18 -20.95
C ALA A 306 6.56 14.57 -21.09
N SER A 307 5.78 15.50 -21.65
CA SER A 307 6.12 16.90 -21.88
C SER A 307 5.09 17.86 -21.26
N GLY A 308 4.05 17.32 -20.59
CA GLY A 308 3.03 18.11 -19.92
C GLY A 308 1.98 17.27 -19.20
N MET A 309 0.98 17.96 -18.63
CA MET A 309 -0.02 17.40 -17.74
C MET A 309 -0.82 16.23 -18.34
N ILE A 310 -1.20 16.31 -19.62
CA ILE A 310 -2.02 15.26 -20.26
C ILE A 310 -1.28 13.91 -20.28
N GLN A 311 -0.01 13.90 -20.68
CA GLN A 311 0.78 12.67 -20.73
C GLN A 311 1.06 12.12 -19.32
N LEU A 312 1.32 12.99 -18.35
CA LEU A 312 1.47 12.59 -16.95
C LEU A 312 0.16 12.05 -16.37
N ALA A 313 -1.00 12.59 -16.75
CA ALA A 313 -2.30 12.10 -16.32
C ALA A 313 -2.62 10.71 -16.92
N LEU A 314 -2.29 10.50 -18.20
CA LEU A 314 -2.38 9.19 -18.85
C LEU A 314 -1.47 8.18 -18.18
N PHE A 315 -0.23 8.58 -17.86
CA PHE A 315 0.68 7.78 -17.05
C PHE A 315 0.06 7.43 -15.69
N ALA A 316 -0.39 8.42 -14.91
CA ALA A 316 -0.94 8.23 -13.58
C ALA A 316 -2.12 7.24 -13.55
N LEU A 317 -3.06 7.40 -14.49
CA LEU A 317 -4.22 6.51 -14.61
C LEU A 317 -3.83 5.09 -15.01
N THR A 318 -2.99 4.94 -16.04
CA THR A 318 -2.57 3.63 -16.55
C THR A 318 -1.68 2.89 -15.55
N PHE A 319 -0.74 3.59 -14.91
CA PHE A 319 0.09 3.08 -13.82
C PHE A 319 -0.79 2.63 -12.65
N GLY A 320 -1.66 3.52 -12.14
CA GLY A 320 -2.55 3.23 -11.03
C GLY A 320 -3.41 2.00 -11.30
N MET A 321 -4.02 1.92 -12.49
CA MET A 321 -4.87 0.81 -12.92
C MET A 321 -4.10 -0.51 -13.02
N SER A 322 -2.94 -0.50 -13.67
CA SER A 322 -2.14 -1.71 -13.85
C SER A 322 -1.59 -2.21 -12.52
N TYR A 323 -1.01 -1.30 -11.72
CA TYR A 323 -0.47 -1.61 -10.40
C TYR A 323 -1.55 -2.09 -9.41
N GLY A 324 -2.70 -1.41 -9.38
CA GLY A 324 -3.84 -1.79 -8.54
C GLY A 324 -4.32 -3.21 -8.83
N GLY A 325 -4.37 -3.57 -10.12
CA GLY A 325 -4.70 -4.92 -10.56
C GLY A 325 -3.65 -5.97 -10.15
N CYS A 326 -2.35 -5.67 -10.29
CA CYS A 326 -1.28 -6.54 -9.80
C CYS A 326 -1.42 -6.83 -8.30
N VAL A 327 -1.61 -5.80 -7.49
CA VAL A 327 -1.77 -5.94 -6.03
C VAL A 327 -3.01 -6.76 -5.67
N GLY A 328 -4.11 -6.61 -6.42
CA GLY A 328 -5.31 -7.42 -6.25
C GLY A 328 -5.10 -8.89 -6.57
N LEU A 329 -4.20 -9.21 -7.51
CA LEU A 329 -3.92 -10.59 -7.94
C LEU A 329 -2.87 -11.31 -7.10
N TYR A 330 -1.96 -10.60 -6.41
CA TYR A 330 -0.86 -11.27 -5.67
C TYR A 330 -1.34 -12.35 -4.68
N PRO A 331 -2.36 -12.12 -3.84
CA PRO A 331 -2.86 -13.16 -2.93
C PRO A 331 -3.43 -14.37 -3.66
N ALA A 332 -4.11 -14.15 -4.78
CA ALA A 332 -4.75 -15.20 -5.56
C ALA A 332 -3.71 -16.06 -6.29
N VAL A 333 -2.68 -15.43 -6.89
CA VAL A 333 -1.55 -16.14 -7.51
C VAL A 333 -0.74 -16.90 -6.47
N ALA A 334 -0.50 -16.32 -5.28
CA ALA A 334 0.16 -17.03 -4.19
C ALA A 334 -0.64 -18.28 -3.76
N ALA A 335 -1.97 -18.17 -3.67
CA ALA A 335 -2.83 -19.30 -3.33
C ALA A 335 -2.81 -20.40 -4.40
N ASP A 336 -2.77 -20.02 -5.68
CA ASP A 336 -2.68 -20.98 -6.79
C ASP A 336 -1.34 -21.75 -6.78
N LEU A 337 -0.23 -21.10 -6.39
CA LEU A 337 1.11 -21.70 -6.40
C LEU A 337 1.43 -22.54 -5.17
N PHE A 338 1.06 -22.05 -3.99
CA PHE A 338 1.48 -22.62 -2.70
C PHE A 338 0.32 -23.23 -1.90
N GLY A 339 -0.89 -23.16 -2.43
CA GLY A 339 -2.11 -23.58 -1.76
C GLY A 339 -2.61 -22.55 -0.74
N THR A 340 -3.78 -22.84 -0.16
CA THR A 340 -4.45 -21.95 0.80
C THR A 340 -4.05 -22.22 2.25
N ARG A 341 -3.43 -23.38 2.53
CA ARG A 341 -2.97 -23.77 3.86
C ARG A 341 -1.70 -22.98 4.20
N ASN A 342 -1.80 -22.06 5.17
CA ASN A 342 -0.76 -21.08 5.55
C ASN A 342 -0.54 -19.91 4.57
N ILE A 343 -1.49 -19.61 3.69
CA ILE A 343 -1.38 -18.52 2.72
C ILE A 343 -1.05 -17.15 3.35
N GLY A 344 -1.54 -16.88 4.57
CA GLY A 344 -1.22 -15.65 5.30
C GLY A 344 0.27 -15.48 5.61
N ALA A 345 0.98 -16.57 5.94
CA ALA A 345 2.42 -16.54 6.17
C ALA A 345 3.20 -16.36 4.86
N VAL A 346 2.82 -17.09 3.81
CA VAL A 346 3.39 -16.96 2.45
C VAL A 346 3.28 -15.51 1.98
N ILE A 347 2.08 -14.93 2.07
CA ILE A 347 1.82 -13.55 1.70
C ILE A 347 2.68 -12.60 2.53
N GLY A 348 2.78 -12.82 3.85
CA GLY A 348 3.65 -12.03 4.73
C GLY A 348 5.11 -12.01 4.26
N TYR A 349 5.67 -13.17 3.91
CA TYR A 349 7.03 -13.25 3.36
C TYR A 349 7.13 -12.58 1.99
N LEU A 350 6.15 -12.76 1.10
CA LEU A 350 6.14 -12.10 -0.20
C LEU A 350 6.07 -10.56 -0.08
N TYR A 351 5.34 -10.02 0.88
CA TYR A 351 5.27 -8.58 1.10
C TYR A 351 6.55 -7.97 1.70
N THR A 352 7.47 -8.75 2.28
CA THR A 352 8.80 -8.21 2.63
C THR A 352 9.58 -7.82 1.38
N ALA A 353 9.36 -8.48 0.24
CA ALA A 353 9.89 -8.05 -1.06
C ALA A 353 9.44 -6.63 -1.41
N VAL A 354 8.15 -6.34 -1.20
CA VAL A 354 7.56 -5.01 -1.43
C VAL A 354 8.17 -3.98 -0.49
N GLY A 355 8.35 -4.32 0.79
CA GLY A 355 9.01 -3.46 1.78
C GLY A 355 10.44 -3.09 1.39
N ILE A 356 11.27 -4.08 1.01
CA ILE A 356 12.65 -3.85 0.56
C ILE A 356 12.66 -2.93 -0.67
N ALA A 357 11.79 -3.21 -1.63
CA ALA A 357 11.70 -2.42 -2.84
C ALA A 357 11.25 -0.97 -2.56
N ALA A 358 10.34 -0.78 -1.60
CA ALA A 358 9.90 0.54 -1.15
C ALA A 358 10.99 1.31 -0.38
N LEU A 359 11.93 0.61 0.28
CA LEU A 359 13.07 1.25 0.93
C LEU A 359 14.07 1.82 -0.09
N ILE A 360 14.32 1.06 -1.15
CA ILE A 360 15.39 1.34 -2.11
C ILE A 360 14.88 2.22 -3.25
N GLY A 361 13.72 1.92 -3.83
CA GLY A 361 13.23 2.54 -5.07
C GLY A 361 13.17 4.08 -5.03
N PRO A 362 12.35 4.69 -4.17
CA PRO A 362 12.26 6.15 -4.07
C PRO A 362 13.59 6.79 -3.67
N THR A 363 14.28 6.22 -2.68
CA THR A 363 15.57 6.75 -2.20
C THR A 363 16.62 6.79 -3.32
N ALA A 364 16.75 5.69 -4.07
CA ALA A 364 17.66 5.60 -5.20
C ALA A 364 17.26 6.55 -6.33
N ALA A 365 15.96 6.67 -6.63
CA ALA A 365 15.47 7.61 -7.63
C ALA A 365 15.79 9.07 -7.25
N GLY A 366 15.66 9.42 -5.98
CA GLY A 366 16.06 10.71 -5.42
C GLY A 366 17.55 10.97 -5.61
N PHE A 367 18.43 10.08 -5.14
CA PHE A 367 19.88 10.29 -5.28
C PHE A 367 20.35 10.32 -6.73
N ILE A 368 19.75 9.51 -7.62
CA ILE A 368 20.05 9.59 -9.05
C ILE A 368 19.65 10.97 -9.59
N PHE A 369 18.48 11.49 -9.21
CA PHE A 369 18.08 12.85 -9.58
C PHE A 369 19.08 13.88 -9.04
N ASP A 370 19.51 13.77 -7.79
CA ASP A 370 20.43 14.73 -7.16
C ASP A 370 21.78 14.82 -7.90
N HIS A 371 22.25 13.72 -8.48
CA HIS A 371 23.48 13.69 -9.27
C HIS A 371 23.31 14.07 -10.75
N THR A 372 22.14 13.84 -11.32
CA THR A 372 21.90 13.97 -12.77
C THR A 372 21.02 15.16 -13.16
N GLY A 373 20.29 15.74 -12.20
CA GLY A 373 19.25 16.73 -12.43
C GLY A 373 18.03 16.20 -13.18
N SER A 374 17.85 14.88 -13.31
CA SER A 374 16.82 14.29 -14.15
C SER A 374 16.23 12.99 -13.61
N TYR A 375 14.92 12.82 -13.81
CA TYR A 375 14.21 11.56 -13.51
C TYR A 375 14.27 10.54 -14.66
N SER A 376 14.87 10.85 -15.81
CA SER A 376 14.90 9.94 -16.96
C SER A 376 15.54 8.59 -16.62
N GLY A 377 16.65 8.59 -15.87
CA GLY A 377 17.32 7.36 -15.42
C GLY A 377 16.41 6.47 -14.56
N PRO A 378 15.86 6.98 -13.44
CA PRO A 378 14.93 6.23 -12.60
C PRO A 378 13.66 5.75 -13.33
N ILE A 379 13.10 6.56 -14.23
CA ILE A 379 11.92 6.21 -15.03
C ILE A 379 12.23 5.05 -15.99
N ILE A 380 13.33 5.13 -16.74
CA ILE A 380 13.73 4.08 -17.69
C ILE A 380 14.06 2.78 -16.93
N ALA A 381 14.81 2.88 -15.83
CA ALA A 381 15.13 1.73 -14.98
C ALA A 381 13.86 1.05 -14.45
N SER A 382 12.84 1.83 -14.07
CA SER A 382 11.54 1.31 -13.64
C SER A 382 10.79 0.60 -14.78
N GLY A 383 10.77 1.18 -15.98
CA GLY A 383 10.19 0.54 -17.16
C GLY A 383 10.85 -0.81 -17.48
N LEU A 384 12.18 -0.87 -17.46
CA LEU A 384 12.95 -2.10 -17.71
C LEU A 384 12.74 -3.15 -16.61
N ALA A 385 12.74 -2.74 -15.34
CA ALA A 385 12.50 -3.64 -14.21
C ALA A 385 11.09 -4.24 -14.26
N ALA A 386 10.06 -3.44 -14.53
CA ALA A 386 8.70 -3.93 -14.71
C ALA A 386 8.58 -4.85 -15.94
N PHE A 387 9.27 -4.54 -17.04
CA PHE A 387 9.27 -5.39 -18.24
C PHE A 387 9.89 -6.77 -17.96
N ALA A 388 11.02 -6.81 -17.27
CA ALA A 388 11.65 -8.05 -16.81
C ALA A 388 10.73 -8.82 -15.85
N ALA A 389 10.09 -8.13 -14.91
CA ALA A 389 9.13 -8.73 -13.99
C ALA A 389 7.92 -9.35 -14.72
N GLY A 390 7.45 -8.75 -15.82
CA GLY A 390 6.39 -9.30 -16.67
C GLY A 390 6.77 -10.64 -17.28
N PHE A 391 7.99 -10.77 -17.82
CA PHE A 391 8.49 -12.05 -18.32
C PHE A 391 8.66 -13.10 -17.22
N MET A 392 9.16 -12.70 -16.06
CA MET A 392 9.28 -13.60 -14.91
C MET A 392 7.90 -14.06 -14.42
N ALA A 393 6.91 -13.18 -14.44
CA ALA A 393 5.52 -13.51 -14.09
C ALA A 393 4.90 -14.53 -15.05
N LEU A 394 5.22 -14.49 -16.36
CA LEU A 394 4.78 -15.52 -17.32
C LEU A 394 5.33 -16.91 -16.99
N ARG A 395 6.53 -16.98 -16.38
CA ARG A 395 7.16 -18.24 -15.98
C ARG A 395 6.64 -18.79 -14.66
N LEU A 396 5.81 -18.05 -13.92
CA LEU A 396 5.21 -18.56 -12.69
C LEU A 396 4.35 -19.78 -13.03
N GLY A 397 4.83 -20.98 -12.67
CA GLY A 397 4.14 -22.25 -12.85
C GLY A 397 4.27 -22.89 -14.24
N HIS A 398 5.34 -22.59 -14.97
CA HIS A 398 5.96 -23.56 -15.88
C HIS A 398 7.08 -24.26 -15.10
N GLU A 399 7.02 -25.59 -14.97
CA GLU A 399 8.15 -26.42 -14.49
C GLU A 399 9.16 -26.65 -15.61
#